data_AF-A0ABD3HQ81-F1
#
_entry.id   AF-A0ABD3HQ81-F1
#
_cell.length_a   1.000
_cell.length_b   1.000
_cell.length_c   1.000
_cell.angle_alpha   90.00
_cell.angle_beta   90.00
_cell.angle_gamma   90.00
#
_symmetry.space_group_name_H-M   'P 1'
#
loop_
_entity.id
_entity.type
_entity.pdbx_description
1 polymer ?
#
loop_
_entity_poly.entity_id
_entity_poly.type
_entity_poly.pdbx_seq_one_letter_code
_entity_poly.pdbx_strand_id
1 'polypeptide(L)'
;MAEGISLSLHTRLRFALAIQLEWGVDQAEDGFTGLDKAAELDWQAANCILVHIGDASCHGFNFIITAGVYPGGDKYGRNIATILRRLQTDCRITRYFFWHIEIHTRKMRQESRRVAETGDWLKEWNIDDFSEAPQKIIAACR
;
A
#
# COMPACT_ATOMS: atom_id res chain seq x y z
N MET A 1 -19.88 29.16 -2.06
CA MET A 1 -18.58 28.49 -2.24
C MET A 1 -18.74 26.97 -2.20
N ALA A 2 -19.54 26.39 -3.12
CA ALA A 2 -19.87 24.95 -3.11
C ALA A 2 -19.72 24.28 -4.49
N GLU A 3 -19.14 24.96 -5.48
CA GLU A 3 -19.06 24.45 -6.87
C GLU A 3 -17.74 23.72 -7.18
N GLY A 4 -16.72 23.81 -6.31
CA GLY A 4 -15.41 23.19 -6.53
C GLY A 4 -15.31 21.69 -6.18
N ILE A 5 -16.27 21.14 -5.44
CA ILE A 5 -16.20 19.74 -4.94
C ILE A 5 -16.85 18.75 -5.92
N SER A 6 -17.89 19.20 -6.64
CA SER A 6 -18.71 18.36 -7.54
C SER A 6 -17.95 17.82 -8.75
N LEU A 7 -17.04 18.63 -9.32
CA LEU A 7 -16.17 18.19 -10.43
C LEU A 7 -15.12 17.14 -10.01
N SER A 8 -14.86 16.99 -8.69
CA SER A 8 -13.79 16.16 -8.16
C SER A 8 -14.20 14.70 -7.89
N LEU A 9 -15.44 14.46 -7.45
CA LEU A 9 -15.88 13.11 -7.07
C LEU A 9 -16.24 12.26 -8.29
N HIS A 10 -16.95 12.85 -9.24
CA HIS A 10 -17.42 12.16 -10.44
C HIS A 10 -16.24 11.73 -11.33
N THR A 11 -15.21 12.57 -11.44
CA THR A 11 -13.97 12.26 -12.16
C THR A 11 -13.17 11.15 -11.48
N ARG A 12 -13.06 11.16 -10.14
CA ARG A 12 -12.36 10.12 -9.37
C ARG A 12 -13.06 8.76 -9.46
N LEU A 13 -14.39 8.74 -9.40
CA LEU A 13 -15.18 7.51 -9.56
C LEU A 13 -15.05 6.94 -10.98
N ARG A 14 -15.08 7.79 -12.01
CA ARG A 14 -14.85 7.34 -13.40
C ARG A 14 -13.45 6.78 -13.61
N PHE A 15 -12.43 7.40 -13.00
CA PHE A 15 -11.07 6.86 -13.04
C PHE A 15 -11.01 5.48 -12.38
N ALA A 16 -11.57 5.32 -11.16
CA ALA A 16 -11.59 4.05 -10.46
C ALA A 16 -12.33 2.95 -11.24
N LEU A 17 -13.46 3.28 -11.88
CA LEU A 17 -14.22 2.37 -12.74
C LEU A 17 -13.52 2.04 -14.06
N ALA A 18 -12.55 2.85 -14.48
CA ALA A 18 -11.78 2.65 -15.70
C ALA A 18 -10.49 1.85 -15.47
N ILE A 19 -10.15 1.52 -14.22
CA ILE A 19 -9.01 0.65 -13.90
C ILE A 19 -9.34 -0.76 -14.40
N GLN A 20 -8.55 -1.24 -15.36
CA GLN A 20 -8.60 -2.63 -15.80
C GLN A 20 -7.77 -3.48 -14.84
N LEU A 21 -8.26 -4.68 -14.55
CA LEU A 21 -7.52 -5.67 -13.78
C LEU A 21 -6.53 -6.37 -14.72
N GLU A 22 -5.25 -6.21 -14.43
CA GLU A 22 -4.19 -7.01 -15.04
C GLU A 22 -3.80 -8.12 -14.07
N TRP A 23 -3.62 -9.33 -14.59
CA TRP A 23 -3.23 -10.50 -13.79
C TRP A 23 -1.81 -10.90 -14.12
N GLY A 24 -0.99 -11.10 -13.08
CA GLY A 24 0.30 -11.77 -13.20
C GLY A 24 0.14 -13.26 -13.52
N VAL A 25 1.16 -13.85 -14.15
CA VAL A 25 1.20 -15.31 -14.41
C VAL A 25 1.68 -16.07 -13.16
N ASP A 26 2.24 -15.38 -12.17
CA ASP A 26 2.67 -15.95 -10.89
C ASP A 26 1.86 -15.44 -9.70
N GLN A 27 1.89 -16.19 -8.59
CA GLN A 27 1.12 -15.90 -7.37
C GLN A 27 1.67 -14.71 -6.56
N ALA A 28 2.73 -14.05 -7.04
CA ALA A 28 3.39 -12.99 -6.31
C ALA A 28 3.28 -11.67 -7.08
N GLU A 29 2.83 -10.62 -6.40
CA GLU A 29 2.57 -9.31 -7.00
C GLU A 29 3.75 -8.35 -6.88
N ASP A 30 3.84 -7.36 -7.78
CA ASP A 30 4.88 -6.32 -7.75
C ASP A 30 4.51 -5.16 -6.81
N GLY A 31 4.44 -5.46 -5.51
CA GLY A 31 4.20 -4.47 -4.45
C GLY A 31 5.32 -3.41 -4.32
N PHE A 32 6.55 -3.72 -4.73
CA PHE A 32 7.66 -2.77 -4.71
C PHE A 32 7.44 -1.62 -5.70
N THR A 33 7.02 -1.93 -6.94
CA THR A 33 6.70 -0.88 -7.91
C THR A 33 5.56 0.00 -7.45
N GLY A 34 4.49 -0.58 -6.89
CA GLY A 34 3.37 0.19 -6.38
C GLY A 34 3.79 1.21 -5.32
N LEU A 35 4.56 0.78 -4.31
CA LEU A 35 5.01 1.64 -3.22
C LEU A 35 6.05 2.69 -3.67
N ASP A 36 6.96 2.31 -4.57
CA ASP A 36 7.95 3.22 -5.14
C ASP A 36 7.28 4.32 -5.97
N LYS A 37 6.25 3.98 -6.77
CA LYS A 37 5.43 4.96 -7.49
C LYS A 37 4.59 5.83 -6.55
N ALA A 38 4.07 5.28 -5.46
CA ALA A 38 3.42 6.10 -4.44
C ALA A 38 4.41 7.13 -3.83
N ALA A 39 5.68 6.79 -3.69
CA ALA A 39 6.72 7.70 -3.20
C ALA A 39 7.16 8.77 -4.21
N GLU A 40 6.72 8.69 -5.47
CA GLU A 40 6.92 9.72 -6.50
C GLU A 40 5.77 10.74 -6.56
N LEU A 41 4.66 10.50 -5.86
CA LEU A 41 3.54 11.44 -5.82
C LEU A 41 3.89 12.71 -5.03
N ASP A 42 3.24 13.81 -5.41
CA ASP A 42 3.43 15.12 -4.75
C ASP A 42 2.55 15.25 -3.49
N TRP A 43 3.00 14.62 -2.39
CA TRP A 43 2.31 14.64 -1.10
C TRP A 43 2.45 16.00 -0.40
N GLN A 44 1.39 16.81 -0.41
CA GLN A 44 1.42 18.19 0.10
C GLN A 44 0.56 18.43 1.36
N ALA A 45 -0.25 17.46 1.78
CA ALA A 45 -1.17 17.65 2.91
C ALA A 45 -0.47 17.48 4.27
N ALA A 46 -1.00 18.13 5.30
CA ALA A 46 -0.53 17.94 6.68
C ALA A 46 -0.75 16.48 7.17
N ASN A 47 -1.86 15.88 6.74
CA ASN A 47 -2.19 14.48 6.96
C ASN A 47 -2.12 13.72 5.63
N CYS A 48 -1.00 13.05 5.38
CA CYS A 48 -0.84 12.18 4.21
C CYS A 48 -1.06 10.73 4.61
N ILE A 49 -2.06 10.10 4.01
CA ILE A 49 -2.48 8.74 4.34
C ILE A 49 -2.28 7.86 3.13
N LEU A 50 -1.51 6.78 3.32
CA LEU A 50 -1.33 5.73 2.34
C LEU A 50 -2.17 4.52 2.75
N VAL A 51 -3.01 4.03 1.84
CA VAL A 51 -3.72 2.76 2.00
C VAL A 51 -3.22 1.82 0.92
N HIS A 52 -2.59 0.73 1.33
CA HIS A 52 -2.11 -0.34 0.46
C HIS A 52 -2.98 -1.57 0.71
N ILE A 53 -3.63 -2.04 -0.34
CA ILE A 53 -4.50 -3.22 -0.30
C ILE A 53 -3.82 -4.30 -1.14
N GLY A 54 -3.64 -5.49 -0.57
CA GLY A 54 -3.09 -6.63 -1.28
C GLY A 54 -3.74 -7.94 -0.86
N ASP A 55 -3.99 -8.82 -1.83
CA ASP A 55 -4.49 -10.18 -1.65
C ASP A 55 -3.39 -11.24 -1.82
N ALA A 56 -2.30 -10.92 -2.50
CA ALA A 56 -1.20 -11.84 -2.77
C ALA A 56 0.14 -11.41 -2.15
N SER A 57 1.05 -12.38 -1.95
CA SER A 57 2.42 -12.12 -1.48
C SER A 57 3.20 -11.29 -2.51
N CYS A 58 4.26 -10.60 -2.09
CA CYS A 58 5.16 -9.89 -3.00
C CYS A 58 6.43 -10.71 -3.24
N HIS A 59 7.14 -10.50 -4.36
CA HIS A 59 8.38 -11.22 -4.65
C HIS A 59 9.45 -11.13 -3.55
N GLY A 60 10.27 -12.18 -3.42
CA GLY A 60 11.43 -12.27 -2.53
C GLY A 60 11.28 -13.26 -1.39
N PHE A 61 12.37 -13.93 -1.01
CA PHE A 61 12.36 -14.96 0.04
C PHE A 61 11.80 -14.50 1.39
N ASN A 62 11.94 -13.22 1.70
CA ASN A 62 11.40 -12.63 2.93
C ASN A 62 9.87 -12.46 2.89
N PHE A 63 9.27 -12.56 1.69
CA PHE A 63 7.86 -12.21 1.42
C PHE A 63 7.00 -13.38 0.94
N ILE A 64 7.60 -14.41 0.32
CA ILE A 64 6.89 -15.60 -0.19
C ILE A 64 7.23 -16.88 0.60
N ILE A 65 6.32 -17.87 0.61
CA ILE A 65 6.53 -19.18 1.25
C ILE A 65 7.20 -20.17 0.29
N THR A 66 6.93 -20.05 -1.01
CA THR A 66 7.45 -20.90 -2.09
C THR A 66 8.35 -20.09 -3.03
N ALA A 67 9.41 -20.68 -3.56
CA ALA A 67 10.35 -19.98 -4.43
C ALA A 67 9.65 -19.51 -5.73
N GLY A 68 9.52 -18.19 -5.89
CA GLY A 68 8.96 -17.54 -7.08
C GLY A 68 10.04 -17.16 -8.10
N VAL A 69 9.63 -16.47 -9.16
CA VAL A 69 10.49 -16.08 -10.31
C VAL A 69 11.59 -15.08 -9.90
N TYR A 70 11.41 -14.37 -8.80
CA TYR A 70 12.39 -13.42 -8.25
C TYR A 70 12.74 -13.75 -6.78
N PRO A 71 13.60 -14.74 -6.54
CA PRO A 71 14.00 -15.15 -5.19
C PRO A 71 14.71 -14.03 -4.41
N GLY A 72 15.46 -13.18 -5.11
CA GLY A 72 16.15 -12.01 -4.55
C GLY A 72 15.23 -10.84 -4.16
N GLY A 73 13.93 -10.93 -4.43
CA GLY A 73 12.98 -9.85 -4.18
C GLY A 73 12.64 -9.07 -5.42
N ASP A 74 12.77 -7.76 -5.34
CA ASP A 74 12.44 -6.86 -6.44
C ASP A 74 13.39 -7.03 -7.64
N LYS A 75 12.82 -7.05 -8.85
CA LYS A 75 13.58 -7.13 -10.12
C LYS A 75 14.56 -5.98 -10.33
N TYR A 76 14.33 -4.82 -9.71
CA TYR A 76 15.21 -3.65 -9.78
C TYR A 76 16.11 -3.50 -8.55
N GLY A 77 16.13 -4.50 -7.65
CA GLY A 77 16.97 -4.48 -6.45
C GLY A 77 16.55 -3.47 -5.38
N ARG A 78 15.30 -2.99 -5.42
CA ARG A 78 14.77 -2.07 -4.41
C ARG A 78 14.62 -2.76 -3.06
N ASN A 79 14.80 -1.98 -2.00
CA ASN A 79 14.70 -2.44 -0.62
C ASN A 79 13.47 -1.85 0.06
N ILE A 80 12.66 -2.70 0.70
CA ILE A 80 11.41 -2.27 1.34
C ILE A 80 11.66 -1.28 2.48
N ALA A 81 12.78 -1.42 3.20
CA ALA A 81 13.15 -0.49 4.27
C ALA A 81 13.46 0.90 3.71
N THR A 82 14.16 0.96 2.57
CA THR A 82 14.44 2.21 1.88
C THR A 82 13.16 2.88 1.38
N ILE A 83 12.25 2.11 0.78
CA ILE A 83 10.96 2.62 0.30
C ILE A 83 10.10 3.12 1.47
N LEU A 84 9.95 2.34 2.53
CA LEU A 84 9.14 2.73 3.69
C LEU A 84 9.74 3.94 4.42
N ARG A 85 11.07 4.02 4.53
CA ARG A 85 11.74 5.20 5.06
C ARG A 85 11.45 6.43 4.20
N ARG A 86 11.54 6.32 2.87
CA ARG A 86 11.23 7.41 1.95
C ARG A 86 9.77 7.87 2.09
N LEU A 87 8.83 6.93 2.15
CA LEU A 87 7.41 7.23 2.39
C LEU A 87 7.20 7.97 3.72
N GLN A 88 7.85 7.53 4.79
CA GLN A 88 7.71 8.15 6.10
C GLN A 88 8.34 9.55 6.17
N THR A 89 9.57 9.68 5.66
CA THR A 89 10.41 10.86 5.87
C THR A 89 10.24 11.90 4.76
N ASP A 90 10.38 11.50 3.50
CA ASP A 90 10.36 12.41 2.35
C ASP A 90 8.91 12.73 1.94
N CYS A 91 8.05 11.70 1.89
CA CYS A 91 6.64 11.87 1.53
C CYS A 91 5.75 12.28 2.72
N ARG A 92 6.31 12.28 3.94
CA ARG A 92 5.62 12.67 5.18
C ARG A 92 4.30 11.92 5.40
N ILE A 93 4.26 10.64 5.01
CA ILE A 93 3.09 9.79 5.27
C ILE A 93 2.90 9.68 6.78
N THR A 94 1.81 10.28 7.29
CA THR A 94 1.51 10.30 8.72
C THR A 94 0.83 9.02 9.17
N ARG A 95 0.12 8.34 8.25
CA ARG A 95 -0.49 7.03 8.47
C ARG A 95 -0.35 6.17 7.23
N TYR A 96 0.16 4.96 7.43
CA TYR A 96 0.23 3.93 6.41
C TYR A 96 -0.60 2.73 6.87
N PHE A 97 -1.65 2.42 6.12
CA PHE A 97 -2.49 1.26 6.35
C PHE A 97 -2.17 0.18 5.34
N PHE A 98 -1.68 -0.97 5.82
CA PHE A 98 -1.59 -2.17 4.99
C PHE A 98 -2.78 -3.08 5.27
N TRP A 99 -3.65 -3.21 4.27
CA TRP A 99 -4.84 -4.05 4.28
C TRP A 99 -4.53 -5.31 3.49
N HIS A 100 -4.68 -6.44 4.16
CA HIS A 100 -4.17 -7.68 3.64
C HIS A 100 -5.27 -8.74 3.72
N ILE A 101 -5.60 -9.37 2.59
CA ILE A 101 -6.83 -10.17 2.44
C ILE A 101 -6.55 -11.66 2.72
N GLU A 102 -5.42 -12.21 2.25
CA GLU A 102 -5.11 -13.64 2.44
C GLU A 102 -3.89 -13.91 3.32
N ILE A 103 -3.76 -15.17 3.79
CA ILE A 103 -2.62 -15.65 4.60
C ILE A 103 -1.26 -15.42 3.92
N HIS A 104 -1.23 -15.37 2.59
CA HIS A 104 -0.02 -15.22 1.79
C HIS A 104 0.65 -13.83 1.96
N THR A 105 -0.08 -12.81 2.38
CA THR A 105 0.46 -11.47 2.66
C THR A 105 1.05 -11.32 4.07
N ARG A 106 0.91 -12.34 4.94
CA ARG A 106 1.35 -12.29 6.34
C ARG A 106 2.85 -12.05 6.50
N LYS A 107 3.68 -12.50 5.55
CA LYS A 107 5.13 -12.24 5.55
C LYS A 107 5.45 -10.80 5.19
N MET A 108 4.76 -10.22 4.19
CA MET A 108 4.89 -8.78 3.86
C MET A 108 4.60 -7.89 5.06
N ARG A 109 3.58 -8.27 5.82
CA ARG A 109 3.22 -7.63 7.08
C ARG A 109 4.36 -7.68 8.11
N GLN A 110 4.92 -8.88 8.35
CA GLN A 110 6.02 -9.07 9.30
C GLN A 110 7.26 -8.25 8.91
N GLU A 111 7.64 -8.29 7.63
CA GLU A 111 8.79 -7.55 7.14
C GLU A 111 8.56 -6.04 7.21
N SER A 112 7.38 -5.55 6.81
CA SER A 112 7.04 -4.12 6.90
C SER A 112 7.12 -3.61 8.33
N ARG A 113 6.58 -4.35 9.31
CA ARG A 113 6.74 -4.00 10.74
C ARG A 113 8.18 -4.02 11.18
N ARG A 114 8.95 -5.05 10.77
CA ARG A 114 10.34 -5.21 11.18
C ARG A 114 11.18 -4.01 10.74
N VAL A 115 10.92 -3.47 9.54
CA VAL A 115 11.69 -2.34 8.99
C VAL A 115 11.12 -0.96 9.34
N ALA A 116 9.84 -0.84 9.69
CA ALA A 116 9.20 0.45 9.97
C ALA A 116 9.53 1.05 11.36
N GLU A 117 10.56 0.53 12.05
CA GLU A 117 11.13 1.00 13.33
C GLU A 117 10.15 1.76 14.25
N THR A 118 9.46 1.05 15.16
CA THR A 118 8.76 1.55 16.38
C THR A 118 7.78 2.74 16.27
N GLY A 119 7.46 3.23 15.07
CA GLY A 119 6.54 4.36 14.91
C GLY A 119 5.08 3.93 14.76
N ASP A 120 4.16 4.65 15.41
CA ASP A 120 2.71 4.37 15.35
C ASP A 120 2.05 4.76 14.00
N TRP A 121 2.87 5.07 12.99
CA TRP A 121 2.42 5.51 11.68
C TRP A 121 1.99 4.35 10.79
N LEU A 122 2.62 3.17 10.91
CA LEU A 122 2.24 1.97 10.16
C LEU A 122 1.22 1.15 10.97
N LYS A 123 0.02 1.03 10.43
CA LYS A 123 -1.09 0.26 10.98
C LYS A 123 -1.50 -0.84 10.02
N GLU A 124 -2.01 -1.91 10.58
CA GLU A 124 -2.46 -3.06 9.81
C GLU A 124 -3.89 -3.37 10.13
N TRP A 125 -4.66 -3.63 9.08
CA TRP A 125 -6.02 -4.13 9.21
C TRP A 125 -6.10 -5.45 8.46
N ASN A 126 -6.51 -6.48 9.19
CA ASN A 126 -7.01 -7.70 8.58
C ASN A 126 -8.47 -7.42 8.22
N ILE A 127 -8.83 -7.63 6.96
CA ILE A 127 -10.17 -7.33 6.45
C ILE A 127 -10.72 -8.57 5.77
N ASP A 128 -11.82 -9.04 6.34
CA ASP A 128 -12.82 -9.93 5.74
C ASP A 128 -14.04 -9.15 5.20
N ASP A 129 -14.21 -7.87 5.58
CA ASP A 129 -15.30 -6.98 5.11
C ASP A 129 -14.85 -5.52 4.83
N PHE A 130 -15.05 -5.09 3.59
CA PHE A 130 -14.76 -3.73 3.10
C PHE A 130 -15.84 -2.70 3.43
N SER A 131 -17.00 -3.09 3.97
CA SER A 131 -18.11 -2.19 4.24
C SER A 131 -17.77 -1.07 5.25
N GLU A 132 -16.81 -1.32 6.14
CA GLU A 132 -16.37 -0.39 7.20
C GLU A 132 -15.09 0.40 6.85
N ALA A 133 -14.46 0.12 5.72
CA ALA A 133 -13.20 0.72 5.31
C ALA A 133 -13.23 2.27 5.31
N PRO A 134 -14.25 2.93 4.74
CA PRO A 134 -14.35 4.39 4.75
C PRO A 134 -14.37 4.98 6.17
N GLN A 135 -15.12 4.38 7.08
CA GLN A 135 -15.27 4.85 8.46
C GLN A 135 -13.96 4.69 9.23
N LYS A 136 -13.24 3.57 9.02
CA LYS A 136 -11.92 3.34 9.64
C LYS A 136 -10.88 4.35 9.17
N ILE A 137 -10.85 4.68 7.87
CA ILE A 137 -9.98 5.73 7.34
C ILE A 137 -10.34 7.09 7.95
N ILE A 138 -11.62 7.47 7.98
CA ILE A 138 -12.06 8.75 8.55
C ILE A 138 -11.66 8.85 10.03
N ALA A 139 -11.81 7.77 10.81
CA ALA A 139 -11.40 7.73 12.20
C ALA A 139 -9.88 7.91 12.36
N ALA A 140 -9.09 7.36 11.45
CA ALA A 140 -7.64 7.49 11.44
C ALA A 140 -7.12 8.88 11.03
N CYS A 141 -7.94 9.69 10.35
CA CYS A 141 -7.62 11.06 9.95
C CYS A 141 -7.79 12.10 11.06
N ARG A 142 -8.42 11.72 12.18
CA ARG A 142 -8.73 12.60 13.33
C ARG A 142 -7.59 12.56 14.34
#